data_AF-A0A7J8UHJ9-F1
#
_entry.id   AF-A0A7J8UHJ9-F1
#
_cell.length_a   1.000
_cell.length_b   1.000
_cell.length_c   1.000
_cell.angle_alpha   90.00
_cell.angle_beta   90.00
_cell.angle_gamma   90.00
#
_symmetry.space_group_name_H-M   'P 1'
#
loop_
_entity.id
_entity.type
_entity.pdbx_description
1 polymer ?
#
loop_
_entity_poly.entity_id
_entity_poly.type
_entity_poly.pdbx_seq_one_letter_code
_entity_poly.pdbx_strand_id
1 'polypeptide(L)'
;MEISGEMMGCKSKISVVMAKPNEIQGLMEAFDGCCGVFHTSSFADPAGLSGYSKSMAEMEGKGSENVMKACARTPSVKHCVLTSSLLACIWRDNSQYEFPPLVNHNCWSNESLCVDKKLWYALGKLKAEKVAWKIAEEMSLNLTTICPGLITGHEFSYRNPTATIAYLKGAQEMYANGLLATVDVRRLAEAHVSVFEAMKTTTAFGRYICFDRIIQCEDEAEKLADEIGIPRNKISGNSSDYVFPNCFELSNKKLANLVSRTLRSCYGES
;
A
#
# COMPACT_ATOMS: atom_id res chain seq x y z
N MET A 1 5.79 40.56 35.91
CA MET A 1 5.85 39.67 37.07
C MET A 1 5.25 38.36 36.62
N GLU A 2 6.09 37.34 36.56
CA GLU A 2 5.76 35.92 36.38
C GLU A 2 4.58 35.52 37.32
N ILE A 3 3.84 34.44 37.11
CA ILE A 3 4.32 33.08 37.31
C ILE A 3 3.43 32.07 36.56
N SER A 4 4.17 31.19 35.89
CA SER A 4 3.94 29.81 35.47
C SER A 4 2.61 29.09 35.75
N GLY A 5 2.28 28.29 34.75
CA GLY A 5 1.41 27.12 34.83
C GLY A 5 1.68 26.23 33.63
N GLU A 6 2.94 25.84 33.42
CA GLU A 6 3.27 24.73 32.53
C GLU A 6 2.59 23.48 33.06
N MET A 7 1.55 23.04 32.37
CA MET A 7 1.22 21.63 32.30
C MET A 7 1.55 21.18 30.88
N MET A 8 2.69 20.50 30.77
CA MET A 8 3.13 19.77 29.59
C MET A 8 2.16 18.59 29.38
N GLY A 9 0.95 18.90 28.89
CA GLY A 9 0.02 17.92 28.37
C GLY A 9 0.31 17.79 26.89
N CYS A 10 0.81 16.63 26.45
CA CYS A 10 0.82 16.28 25.03
C CYS A 10 -0.64 16.11 24.58
N LYS A 11 -1.36 17.23 24.40
CA LYS A 11 -2.67 17.25 23.74
C LYS A 11 -2.39 16.89 22.30
N SER A 12 -2.76 15.68 21.91
CA SER A 12 -2.77 15.26 20.51
C SER A 12 -3.57 16.30 19.71
N LYS A 13 -2.88 17.18 18.98
CA LYS A 13 -3.49 18.19 18.12
C LYS A 13 -3.96 17.51 16.84
N ILE A 14 -5.07 16.79 16.93
CA ILE A 14 -5.75 16.24 15.76
C ILE A 14 -6.69 17.31 15.23
N SER A 15 -6.52 17.70 13.97
CA SER A 15 -7.45 18.55 13.23
C SER A 15 -8.04 17.78 12.06
N VAL A 16 -9.27 18.15 11.68
CA VAL A 16 -9.94 17.61 10.50
C VAL A 16 -10.11 18.75 9.51
N VAL A 17 -9.67 18.55 8.28
CA VAL A 17 -9.76 19.52 7.19
C VAL A 17 -10.54 18.89 6.05
N MET A 18 -11.49 19.66 5.49
CA MET A 18 -12.23 19.24 4.31
C MET A 18 -11.44 19.61 3.07
N ALA A 19 -11.04 18.61 2.28
CA ALA A 19 -10.36 18.80 1.01
C ALA A 19 -10.90 17.83 -0.03
N LYS A 20 -11.04 18.29 -1.28
CA LYS A 20 -11.46 17.41 -2.38
C LYS A 20 -10.23 16.92 -3.14
N PRO A 21 -10.10 15.60 -3.42
CA PRO A 21 -8.96 15.06 -4.16
C PRO A 21 -8.77 15.62 -5.58
N ASN A 22 -9.79 16.25 -6.15
CA ASN A 22 -9.74 16.89 -7.47
C ASN A 22 -9.40 18.40 -7.42
N GLU A 23 -9.24 19.00 -6.24
CA GLU A 23 -8.97 20.43 -6.05
C GLU A 23 -7.58 20.62 -5.43
N ILE A 24 -6.56 20.84 -6.27
CA ILE A 24 -5.16 20.98 -5.83
C ILE A 24 -4.99 22.09 -4.78
N GLN A 25 -5.68 23.23 -4.95
CA GLN A 25 -5.59 24.36 -4.02
C GLN A 25 -6.10 23.98 -2.62
N GLY A 26 -7.23 23.29 -2.52
CA GLY A 26 -7.77 22.82 -1.24
C GLY A 26 -6.86 21.76 -0.58
N LEU A 27 -6.17 20.93 -1.38
CA LEU A 27 -5.15 20.02 -0.86
C LEU A 27 -3.93 20.78 -0.33
N MET A 28 -3.46 21.82 -1.02
CA MET A 28 -2.34 22.65 -0.55
C MET A 28 -2.66 23.35 0.77
N GLU A 29 -3.88 23.88 0.91
CA GLU A 29 -4.35 24.47 2.17
C GLU A 29 -4.42 23.45 3.30
N ALA A 30 -4.84 22.21 3.01
CA ALA A 30 -4.83 21.14 3.99
C ALA A 30 -3.43 20.66 4.38
N PHE A 31 -2.44 20.82 3.51
CA PHE A 31 -1.05 20.40 3.74
C PHE A 31 -0.17 21.49 4.33
N ASP A 32 -0.66 22.73 4.39
CA ASP A 32 0.11 23.85 4.91
C ASP A 32 0.51 23.63 6.38
N GLY A 33 1.79 23.84 6.67
CA GLY A 33 2.38 23.54 7.98
C GLY A 33 2.72 22.06 8.24
N CYS A 34 2.31 21.12 7.39
CA CYS A 34 2.72 19.71 7.51
C CYS A 34 4.14 19.49 6.98
N CYS A 35 5.00 18.79 7.74
CA CYS A 35 6.34 18.41 7.29
C CYS A 35 6.36 17.22 6.32
N GLY A 36 5.28 16.45 6.29
CA GLY A 36 5.10 15.37 5.35
C GLY A 36 3.67 14.87 5.27
N VAL A 37 3.38 14.12 4.21
CA VAL A 37 2.03 13.67 3.86
C VAL A 37 2.03 12.15 3.72
N PHE A 38 1.05 11.49 4.35
CA PHE A 38 0.75 10.08 4.16
C PHE A 38 -0.46 9.95 3.23
N HIS A 39 -0.22 9.68 1.96
CA HIS A 39 -1.28 9.48 0.97
C HIS A 39 -1.74 8.02 1.00
N THR A 40 -2.75 7.74 1.83
CA THR A 40 -3.35 6.39 2.00
C THR A 40 -4.71 6.21 1.33
N SER A 41 -5.29 7.32 0.83
CA SER A 41 -6.63 7.31 0.25
C SER A 41 -6.70 6.49 -1.04
N SER A 42 -7.77 5.72 -1.18
CA SER A 42 -8.14 4.98 -2.39
C SER A 42 -9.64 5.07 -2.55
N PHE A 43 -10.15 4.97 -3.78
CA PHE A 43 -11.58 4.88 -4.04
C PHE A 43 -12.13 3.55 -3.50
N ALA A 44 -13.27 3.63 -2.81
CA ALA A 44 -13.99 2.45 -2.36
C ALA A 44 -14.57 1.68 -3.56
N ASP A 45 -14.52 0.36 -3.52
CA ASP A 45 -15.23 -0.50 -4.48
C ASP A 45 -16.73 -0.47 -4.19
N PRO A 46 -17.55 0.15 -5.07
CA PRO A 46 -18.95 0.43 -4.75
C PRO A 46 -19.84 -0.83 -4.78
N ALA A 47 -19.37 -1.94 -5.38
CA ALA A 47 -20.16 -3.17 -5.49
C ALA A 47 -19.49 -4.41 -4.85
N GLY A 48 -18.30 -4.26 -4.26
CA GLY A 48 -17.49 -5.39 -3.81
C GLY A 48 -17.01 -6.27 -4.98
N LEU A 49 -16.42 -7.43 -4.65
CA LEU A 49 -15.48 -8.36 -5.32
C LEU A 49 -14.84 -8.10 -6.71
N SER A 50 -15.23 -7.07 -7.44
CA SER A 50 -14.39 -6.11 -8.15
C SER A 50 -15.30 -5.17 -8.95
N GLY A 51 -16.27 -4.53 -8.32
CA GLY A 51 -17.12 -3.49 -8.95
C GLY A 51 -16.30 -2.31 -9.45
N TYR A 52 -15.03 -2.26 -9.05
CA TYR A 52 -13.97 -1.46 -9.62
C TYR A 52 -13.98 -1.48 -11.15
N SER A 53 -14.17 -0.31 -11.75
CA SER A 53 -14.21 -0.15 -13.20
C SER A 53 -12.92 0.46 -13.73
N LYS A 54 -12.73 0.40 -15.05
CA LYS A 54 -11.65 1.13 -15.74
C LYS A 54 -11.67 2.62 -15.39
N SER A 55 -12.84 3.24 -15.31
CA SER A 55 -12.96 4.66 -14.93
C SER A 55 -12.45 4.91 -13.52
N MET A 56 -12.71 4.01 -12.57
CA MET A 56 -12.18 4.13 -11.21
C MET A 56 -10.66 4.02 -11.17
N ALA A 57 -10.08 3.15 -12.01
CA ALA A 57 -8.62 3.06 -12.16
C ALA A 57 -7.99 4.37 -12.69
N GLU A 58 -8.66 5.06 -13.63
CA GLU A 58 -8.19 6.38 -14.09
C GLU A 58 -8.35 7.45 -13.00
N MET A 59 -9.42 7.38 -12.20
CA MET A 59 -9.62 8.30 -11.08
C MET A 59 -8.56 8.14 -10.00
N GLU A 60 -8.10 6.92 -9.68
CA GLU A 60 -6.94 6.69 -8.78
C GLU A 60 -5.69 7.39 -9.29
N GLY A 61 -5.38 7.21 -10.58
CA GLY A 61 -4.25 7.90 -11.22
C GLY A 61 -4.35 9.41 -11.08
N LYS A 62 -5.52 9.98 -11.36
CA LYS A 62 -5.76 11.43 -11.26
C LYS A 62 -5.74 11.95 -9.83
N GLY A 63 -6.29 11.20 -8.88
CA GLY A 63 -6.26 11.54 -7.46
C GLY A 63 -4.83 11.61 -6.94
N SER A 64 -4.03 10.59 -7.24
CA SER A 64 -2.60 10.57 -6.94
C SER A 64 -1.86 11.74 -7.59
N GLU A 65 -2.14 12.03 -8.88
CA GLU A 65 -1.55 13.17 -9.58
C GLU A 65 -1.75 14.50 -8.82
N ASN A 66 -2.98 14.74 -8.35
CA ASN A 66 -3.33 15.98 -7.69
C ASN A 66 -2.72 16.08 -6.29
N VAL A 67 -2.74 15.00 -5.51
CA VAL A 67 -2.10 14.94 -4.19
C VAL A 67 -0.60 15.20 -4.32
N MET A 68 0.05 14.55 -5.29
CA MET A 68 1.50 14.70 -5.51
C MET A 68 1.88 16.11 -5.97
N LYS A 69 1.07 16.72 -6.84
CA LYS A 69 1.22 18.14 -7.20
C LYS A 69 1.02 19.07 -6.01
N ALA A 70 0.03 18.81 -5.16
CA ALA A 70 -0.21 19.61 -3.96
C ALA A 70 0.97 19.47 -2.97
N CYS A 71 1.45 18.26 -2.71
CA CYS A 71 2.64 18.01 -1.88
C CYS A 71 3.85 18.80 -2.40
N ALA A 72 4.14 18.71 -3.70
CA ALA A 72 5.31 19.37 -4.28
C ALA A 72 5.18 20.91 -4.34
N ARG A 73 3.95 21.45 -4.34
CA ARG A 73 3.70 22.90 -4.36
C ARG A 73 3.57 23.53 -2.97
N THR A 74 3.46 22.71 -1.92
CA THR A 74 3.30 23.19 -0.55
C THR A 74 4.67 23.28 0.13
N PRO A 75 5.19 24.49 0.45
CA PRO A 75 6.59 24.65 0.89
C PRO A 75 6.96 23.90 2.17
N SER A 76 6.02 23.68 3.08
CA SER A 76 6.22 22.95 4.33
C SER A 76 6.44 21.44 4.13
N VAL A 77 5.86 20.86 3.08
CA VAL A 77 5.90 19.41 2.83
C VAL A 77 7.26 19.01 2.27
N LYS A 78 7.99 18.18 3.02
CA LYS A 78 9.32 17.68 2.64
C LYS A 78 9.32 16.24 2.18
N HIS A 79 8.39 15.43 2.71
CA HIS A 79 8.34 14.00 2.45
C HIS A 79 6.91 13.55 2.16
N CYS A 80 6.75 12.64 1.21
CA CYS A 80 5.48 11.99 0.94
C CYS A 80 5.64 10.47 1.04
N VAL A 81 4.76 9.81 1.79
CA VAL A 81 4.62 8.35 1.81
C VAL A 81 3.32 7.97 1.13
N LEU A 82 3.40 7.24 0.03
CA LEU A 82 2.24 6.76 -0.71
C LEU A 82 1.95 5.28 -0.38
N THR A 83 0.69 4.98 -0.06
CA THR A 83 0.20 3.60 0.02
C THR A 83 -0.23 3.10 -1.36
N SER A 84 0.67 2.37 -2.01
CA SER A 84 0.38 1.62 -3.25
C SER A 84 -0.27 0.27 -2.89
N SER A 85 0.11 -0.81 -3.58
CA SER A 85 -0.36 -2.16 -3.33
C SER A 85 0.66 -3.16 -3.88
N LEU A 86 0.73 -4.36 -3.28
CA LEU A 86 1.46 -5.49 -3.85
C LEU A 86 0.97 -5.82 -5.27
N LEU A 87 -0.30 -5.51 -5.58
CA LEU A 87 -0.86 -5.64 -6.93
C LEU A 87 -0.18 -4.75 -7.97
N ALA A 88 0.55 -3.71 -7.58
CA ALA A 88 1.38 -2.93 -8.49
C ALA A 88 2.71 -3.63 -8.84
N CYS A 89 3.02 -4.79 -8.22
CA CYS A 89 4.29 -5.51 -8.37
C CYS A 89 4.16 -6.92 -8.99
N ILE A 90 3.02 -7.60 -8.82
CA ILE A 90 2.91 -9.05 -9.06
C ILE A 90 2.34 -9.45 -10.43
N TRP A 91 1.54 -8.61 -11.09
CA TRP A 91 0.86 -8.97 -12.33
C TRP A 91 1.78 -8.76 -13.53
N ARG A 92 2.58 -9.77 -13.87
CA ARG A 92 3.55 -9.70 -14.96
C ARG A 92 3.51 -10.96 -15.83
N ASP A 93 3.96 -10.84 -17.08
CA ASP A 93 4.17 -12.00 -17.96
C ASP A 93 5.47 -12.70 -17.55
N ASN A 94 5.40 -14.01 -17.31
CA ASN A 94 6.50 -14.81 -16.80
C ASN A 94 6.92 -15.92 -17.76
N SER A 95 6.52 -15.83 -19.03
CA SER A 95 6.93 -16.74 -20.10
C SER A 95 8.46 -16.82 -20.35
N GLN A 96 9.28 -16.05 -19.63
CA GLN A 96 10.71 -15.88 -19.87
C GLN A 96 11.66 -16.28 -18.71
N TYR A 97 11.16 -16.83 -17.59
CA TYR A 97 12.01 -17.14 -16.43
C TYR A 97 12.10 -18.64 -16.12
N GLU A 98 13.31 -19.17 -15.93
CA GLU A 98 13.60 -20.60 -15.73
C GLU A 98 13.53 -21.08 -14.25
N PHE A 99 13.45 -20.17 -13.27
CA PHE A 99 13.43 -20.47 -11.83
C PHE A 99 12.43 -19.55 -11.12
N PRO A 100 11.87 -19.91 -9.94
CA PRO A 100 10.74 -19.16 -9.38
C PRO A 100 11.14 -17.70 -9.24
N PRO A 101 10.57 -16.79 -10.04
CA PRO A 101 11.26 -15.55 -10.26
C PRO A 101 10.94 -14.61 -9.11
N LEU A 102 11.98 -14.09 -8.46
CA LEU A 102 11.86 -13.23 -7.28
C LEU A 102 10.93 -12.03 -7.56
N VAL A 103 9.96 -11.83 -6.68
CA VAL A 103 9.14 -10.63 -6.62
C VAL A 103 9.60 -9.80 -5.43
N ASN A 104 10.12 -8.61 -5.74
CA ASN A 104 10.59 -7.66 -4.74
C ASN A 104 10.18 -6.23 -5.12
N HIS A 105 10.66 -5.24 -4.36
CA HIS A 105 10.33 -3.82 -4.55
C HIS A 105 10.70 -3.22 -5.91
N ASN A 106 11.55 -3.88 -6.72
CA ASN A 106 11.89 -3.43 -8.07
C ASN A 106 10.90 -3.92 -9.14
N CYS A 107 10.01 -4.86 -8.80
CA CYS A 107 9.08 -5.44 -9.75
C CYS A 107 7.86 -4.53 -9.98
N TRP A 108 7.47 -4.37 -11.24
CA TRP A 108 6.28 -3.64 -11.64
C TRP A 108 5.33 -4.56 -12.39
N SER A 109 4.03 -4.36 -12.15
CA SER A 109 2.98 -5.01 -12.92
C SER A 109 2.87 -4.43 -14.33
N ASN A 110 2.39 -5.25 -15.25
CA ASN A 110 2.12 -4.88 -16.63
C ASN A 110 0.70 -4.33 -16.77
N GLU A 111 0.58 -3.12 -17.32
CA GLU A 111 -0.73 -2.46 -17.50
C GLU A 111 -1.64 -3.22 -18.46
N SER A 112 -1.10 -3.70 -19.60
CA SER A 112 -1.86 -4.47 -20.59
C SER A 112 -2.42 -5.76 -19.97
N LEU A 113 -1.61 -6.48 -19.19
CA LEU A 113 -2.07 -7.68 -18.48
C LEU A 113 -3.20 -7.36 -17.49
N CYS A 114 -3.09 -6.25 -16.76
CA CYS A 114 -4.15 -5.80 -15.85
C CYS A 114 -5.44 -5.46 -16.63
N VAL A 115 -5.33 -4.86 -17.82
CA VAL A 115 -6.49 -4.55 -18.69
C VAL A 115 -7.11 -5.84 -19.21
N ASP A 116 -6.31 -6.76 -19.75
CA ASP A 116 -6.77 -8.01 -20.37
C ASP A 116 -7.50 -8.90 -19.35
N LYS A 117 -6.94 -9.03 -18.14
CA LYS A 117 -7.55 -9.77 -17.03
C LYS A 117 -8.61 -8.99 -16.28
N LYS A 118 -8.90 -7.74 -16.68
CA LYS A 118 -9.88 -6.83 -16.02
C LYS A 118 -9.58 -6.62 -14.53
N LEU A 119 -8.30 -6.55 -14.16
CA LEU A 119 -7.78 -6.30 -12.82
C LEU A 119 -7.76 -4.79 -12.54
N TRP A 120 -8.93 -4.14 -12.59
CA TRP A 120 -9.02 -2.68 -12.59
C TRP A 120 -8.46 -2.03 -11.32
N TYR A 121 -8.62 -2.66 -10.16
CA TYR A 121 -8.02 -2.16 -8.91
C TYR A 121 -6.49 -2.22 -8.94
N ALA A 122 -5.92 -3.32 -9.43
CA ALA A 122 -4.48 -3.44 -9.64
C ALA A 122 -3.97 -2.37 -10.62
N LEU A 123 -4.69 -2.15 -11.73
CA LEU A 123 -4.38 -1.10 -12.70
C LEU A 123 -4.41 0.29 -12.06
N GLY A 124 -5.42 0.59 -11.24
CA GLY A 124 -5.56 1.87 -10.54
C GLY A 124 -4.37 2.13 -9.61
N LYS A 125 -4.01 1.15 -8.78
CA LYS A 125 -2.84 1.23 -7.89
C LYS A 125 -1.53 1.39 -8.67
N LEU A 126 -1.36 0.63 -9.75
CA LEU A 126 -0.21 0.73 -10.64
C LEU A 126 -0.09 2.13 -11.26
N LYS A 127 -1.18 2.68 -11.79
CA LYS A 127 -1.21 4.01 -12.40
C LYS A 127 -0.96 5.12 -11.38
N ALA A 128 -1.61 5.04 -10.21
CA ALA A 128 -1.42 5.98 -9.12
C ALA A 128 0.05 6.04 -8.68
N GLU A 129 0.70 4.88 -8.55
CA GLU A 129 2.11 4.80 -8.15
C GLU A 129 3.05 5.35 -9.23
N LYS A 130 2.85 4.97 -10.50
CA LYS A 130 3.68 5.48 -11.62
C LYS A 130 3.61 7.00 -11.77
N VAL A 131 2.39 7.56 -11.70
CA VAL A 131 2.19 9.01 -11.77
C VAL A 131 2.84 9.72 -10.59
N ALA A 132 2.76 9.14 -9.39
CA ALA A 132 3.39 9.71 -8.21
C ALA A 132 4.91 9.79 -8.35
N TRP A 133 5.55 8.72 -8.82
CA TRP A 133 7.00 8.73 -9.07
C TRP A 133 7.41 9.74 -10.14
N LYS A 134 6.65 9.81 -11.25
CA LYS A 134 6.90 10.80 -12.30
C LYS A 134 6.87 12.23 -11.76
N ILE A 135 5.85 12.59 -10.99
CA ILE A 135 5.74 13.95 -10.41
C ILE A 135 6.83 14.18 -9.36
N ALA A 136 7.14 13.17 -8.56
CA ALA A 136 8.18 13.27 -7.54
C ALA A 136 9.55 13.57 -8.15
N GLU A 137 9.89 12.91 -9.25
CA GLU A 137 11.10 13.17 -10.03
C GLU A 137 11.07 14.57 -10.67
N GLU A 138 9.98 14.91 -11.37
CA GLU A 138 9.83 16.21 -12.06
C GLU A 138 9.88 17.41 -11.11
N MET A 139 9.35 17.26 -9.89
CA MET A 139 9.21 18.34 -8.92
C MET A 139 10.16 18.21 -7.73
N SER A 140 11.11 17.27 -7.76
CA SER A 140 12.09 17.02 -6.69
C SER A 140 11.46 16.79 -5.31
N LEU A 141 10.31 16.12 -5.25
CA LEU A 141 9.65 15.74 -4.01
C LEU A 141 10.21 14.41 -3.48
N ASN A 142 10.60 14.36 -2.21
CA ASN A 142 11.06 13.11 -1.60
C ASN A 142 9.87 12.16 -1.36
N LEU A 143 9.72 11.19 -2.27
CA LEU A 143 8.67 10.18 -2.25
C LEU A 143 9.24 8.82 -1.80
N THR A 144 8.45 8.10 -1.01
CA THR A 144 8.61 6.66 -0.82
C THR A 144 7.24 5.99 -0.92
N THR A 145 7.20 4.78 -1.49
CA THR A 145 5.96 4.02 -1.63
C THR A 145 6.01 2.73 -0.82
N ILE A 146 4.87 2.39 -0.22
CA ILE A 146 4.67 1.10 0.45
C ILE A 146 3.62 0.33 -0.34
N CYS A 147 3.96 -0.89 -0.72
CA CYS A 147 3.17 -1.84 -1.49
C CYS A 147 2.70 -2.96 -0.54
N PRO A 148 1.61 -2.75 0.22
CA PRO A 148 1.09 -3.76 1.13
C PRO A 148 0.45 -4.92 0.39
N GLY A 149 0.51 -6.11 0.99
CA GLY A 149 -0.41 -7.20 0.67
C GLY A 149 -1.86 -6.87 1.06
N LEU A 150 -2.71 -7.88 1.07
CA LEU A 150 -4.09 -7.76 1.55
C LEU A 150 -4.10 -7.29 3.01
N ILE A 151 -4.74 -6.16 3.28
CA ILE A 151 -4.79 -5.59 4.62
C ILE A 151 -5.84 -6.35 5.45
N THR A 152 -5.40 -6.91 6.57
CA THR A 152 -6.21 -7.69 7.52
C THR A 152 -6.23 -7.05 8.91
N GLY A 153 -6.99 -7.62 9.84
CA GLY A 153 -7.08 -7.13 11.23
C GLY A 153 -8.51 -7.00 11.75
N HIS A 154 -8.71 -7.39 13.01
CA HIS A 154 -10.01 -7.61 13.66
C HIS A 154 -10.98 -6.41 13.65
N GLU A 155 -10.52 -5.17 13.49
CA GLU A 155 -11.42 -4.00 13.33
C GLU A 155 -11.49 -3.46 11.90
N PHE A 156 -10.50 -3.78 11.06
CA PHE A 156 -10.37 -3.21 9.72
C PHE A 156 -11.30 -3.91 8.72
N SER A 157 -11.33 -5.24 8.74
CA SER A 157 -12.14 -6.04 7.82
C SER A 157 -13.65 -5.74 7.94
N TYR A 158 -14.14 -5.47 9.15
CA TYR A 158 -15.55 -5.10 9.37
C TYR A 158 -15.89 -3.66 8.98
N ARG A 159 -14.91 -2.74 9.00
CA ARG A 159 -15.14 -1.30 8.76
C ARG A 159 -14.86 -0.86 7.33
N ASN A 160 -14.01 -1.55 6.59
CA ASN A 160 -13.66 -1.19 5.21
C ASN A 160 -13.60 -2.42 4.28
N PRO A 161 -14.73 -3.15 4.14
CA PRO A 161 -14.75 -4.40 3.37
C PRO A 161 -14.40 -4.15 1.89
N THR A 162 -14.74 -2.99 1.34
CA THR A 162 -14.67 -2.72 -0.10
C THR A 162 -13.25 -2.67 -0.66
N ALA A 163 -12.28 -2.05 0.03
CA ALA A 163 -10.89 -2.00 -0.45
C ALA A 163 -10.18 -3.35 -0.31
N THR A 164 -10.44 -4.07 0.78
CA THR A 164 -9.98 -5.44 1.04
C THR A 164 -10.52 -6.41 -0.01
N ILE A 165 -11.79 -6.25 -0.38
CA ILE A 165 -12.46 -7.11 -1.35
C ILE A 165 -11.96 -6.84 -2.78
N ALA A 166 -11.70 -5.59 -3.17
CA ALA A 166 -11.17 -5.25 -4.50
C ALA A 166 -9.79 -5.87 -4.75
N TYR A 167 -8.96 -5.97 -3.70
CA TYR A 167 -7.65 -6.61 -3.77
C TYR A 167 -7.76 -8.09 -4.19
N LEU A 168 -8.80 -8.78 -3.75
CA LEU A 168 -8.99 -10.22 -3.96
C LEU A 168 -9.40 -10.58 -5.40
N LYS A 169 -9.53 -9.61 -6.30
CA LYS A 169 -9.70 -9.89 -7.72
C LYS A 169 -8.43 -10.56 -8.26
N GLY A 170 -8.56 -11.83 -8.64
CA GLY A 170 -7.42 -12.67 -9.05
C GLY A 170 -6.78 -13.44 -7.88
N ALA A 171 -7.42 -13.51 -6.71
CA ALA A 171 -6.88 -14.22 -5.55
C ALA A 171 -6.54 -15.69 -5.81
N GLN A 172 -7.33 -16.41 -6.60
CA GLN A 172 -7.02 -17.79 -6.99
C GLN A 172 -5.66 -17.92 -7.71
N GLU A 173 -5.38 -17.01 -8.64
CA GLU A 173 -4.10 -16.99 -9.35
C GLU A 173 -2.96 -16.52 -8.44
N MET A 174 -3.20 -15.54 -7.56
CA MET A 174 -2.22 -15.13 -6.56
C MET A 174 -1.88 -16.28 -5.58
N TYR A 175 -2.88 -17.02 -5.11
CA TYR A 175 -2.74 -18.15 -4.22
C TYR A 175 -1.95 -19.28 -4.89
N ALA A 176 -2.37 -19.68 -6.10
CA ALA A 176 -1.67 -20.72 -6.87
C ALA A 176 -0.20 -20.39 -7.19
N ASN A 177 0.13 -19.10 -7.28
CA ASN A 177 1.48 -18.62 -7.56
C ASN A 177 2.31 -18.32 -6.30
N GLY A 178 1.77 -18.48 -5.09
CA GLY A 178 2.46 -18.13 -3.84
C GLY A 178 2.65 -16.61 -3.62
N LEU A 179 1.78 -15.80 -4.22
CA LEU A 179 1.82 -14.33 -4.21
C LEU A 179 0.67 -13.70 -3.41
N LEU A 180 -0.28 -14.49 -2.92
CA LEU A 180 -1.31 -14.00 -2.02
C LEU A 180 -0.72 -13.77 -0.63
N ALA A 181 -0.43 -12.51 -0.30
CA ALA A 181 0.13 -12.12 0.99
C ALA A 181 -0.81 -11.19 1.76
N THR A 182 -0.75 -11.24 3.08
CA THR A 182 -1.51 -10.40 4.01
C THR A 182 -0.61 -9.49 4.84
N VAL A 183 -1.19 -8.43 5.40
CA VAL A 183 -0.54 -7.58 6.40
C VAL A 183 -1.57 -7.10 7.42
N ASP A 184 -1.28 -7.26 8.71
CA ASP A 184 -2.09 -6.64 9.76
C ASP A 184 -2.04 -5.10 9.66
N VAL A 185 -3.20 -4.45 9.77
CA VAL A 185 -3.33 -2.99 9.65
C VAL A 185 -2.42 -2.21 10.60
N ARG A 186 -2.14 -2.72 11.81
CA ARG A 186 -1.28 -2.05 12.79
C ARG A 186 0.17 -2.15 12.36
N ARG A 187 0.61 -3.32 11.90
CA ARG A 187 1.95 -3.50 11.30
C ARG A 187 2.14 -2.62 10.07
N LEU A 188 1.12 -2.47 9.25
CA LEU A 188 1.17 -1.58 8.11
C LEU A 188 1.34 -0.11 8.56
N ALA A 189 0.60 0.33 9.57
CA ALA A 189 0.74 1.67 10.13
C ALA A 189 2.15 1.91 10.70
N GLU A 190 2.68 0.96 11.47
CA GLU A 190 4.06 0.97 11.98
C GLU A 190 5.09 1.07 10.86
N ALA A 191 4.89 0.35 9.75
CA ALA A 191 5.75 0.41 8.58
C ALA A 191 5.72 1.80 7.92
N HIS A 192 4.56 2.44 7.80
CA HIS A 192 4.46 3.81 7.29
C HIS A 192 5.25 4.79 8.14
N VAL A 193 5.08 4.74 9.47
CA VAL A 193 5.81 5.60 10.40
C VAL A 193 7.32 5.33 10.33
N SER A 194 7.74 4.07 10.36
CA SER A 194 9.15 3.68 10.31
C SER A 194 9.84 4.16 9.02
N VAL A 195 9.16 4.02 7.89
CA VAL A 195 9.63 4.53 6.60
C VAL A 195 9.74 6.05 6.62
N PHE A 196 8.72 6.74 7.11
CA PHE A 196 8.72 8.20 7.19
C PHE A 196 9.86 8.75 8.06
N GLU A 197 10.09 8.19 9.25
CA GLU A 197 11.19 8.60 10.12
C GLU A 197 12.56 8.33 9.46
N ALA A 198 12.70 7.19 8.78
CA ALA A 198 13.92 6.87 8.04
C ALA A 198 14.14 7.75 6.78
N MET A 199 13.08 8.32 6.19
CA MET A 199 13.21 9.29 5.10
C MET A 199 13.84 10.59 5.59
N LYS A 200 13.58 11.00 6.84
CA LYS A 200 14.18 12.21 7.44
C LYS A 200 15.70 12.07 7.62
N THR A 201 16.18 10.85 7.81
CA THR A 201 17.61 10.51 7.94
C THR A 201 18.24 10.02 6.62
N THR A 202 17.52 10.14 5.50
CA THR A 202 17.97 9.70 4.16
C THR A 202 18.29 8.21 4.07
N THR A 203 17.78 7.39 4.99
CA THR A 203 18.00 5.93 5.02
C THR A 203 16.87 5.14 4.37
N ALA A 204 15.72 5.78 4.09
CA ALA A 204 14.63 5.19 3.31
C ALA A 204 14.38 5.95 2.00
N PHE A 205 14.28 5.18 0.90
CA PHE A 205 13.97 5.68 -0.43
C PHE A 205 13.34 4.60 -1.30
N GLY A 206 12.70 4.99 -2.41
CA GLY A 206 12.15 4.07 -3.39
C GLY A 206 10.89 3.37 -2.91
N ARG A 207 10.75 2.09 -3.25
CA ARG A 207 9.56 1.27 -2.97
C ARG A 207 9.83 0.25 -1.87
N TYR A 208 8.80 -0.14 -1.12
CA TYR A 208 8.85 -1.18 -0.08
C TYR A 208 7.66 -2.12 -0.21
N ILE A 209 7.89 -3.43 -0.27
CA ILE A 209 6.81 -4.42 -0.15
C ILE A 209 6.56 -4.68 1.35
N CYS A 210 5.29 -4.72 1.75
CA CYS A 210 4.88 -4.92 3.14
C CYS A 210 3.87 -6.06 3.26
N PHE A 211 4.30 -7.17 3.87
CA PHE A 211 3.45 -8.29 4.25
C PHE A 211 4.02 -8.97 5.48
N ASP A 212 3.18 -9.71 6.22
CA ASP A 212 3.58 -10.52 7.36
C ASP A 212 3.33 -12.02 7.19
N ARG A 213 2.45 -12.40 6.26
CA ARG A 213 2.12 -13.80 5.96
C ARG A 213 1.85 -13.96 4.47
N ILE A 214 2.29 -15.08 3.91
CA ILE A 214 1.92 -15.55 2.57
C ILE A 214 0.95 -16.71 2.80
N ILE A 215 -0.17 -16.73 2.08
CA ILE A 215 -1.20 -17.78 2.19
C ILE A 215 -0.79 -18.92 1.28
N GLN A 216 -0.42 -20.06 1.86
CA GLN A 216 0.20 -21.17 1.13
C GLN A 216 -0.58 -22.49 1.23
N CYS A 217 -1.42 -22.66 2.25
CA CYS A 217 -2.21 -23.87 2.42
C CYS A 217 -3.71 -23.59 2.57
N GLU A 218 -4.50 -24.66 2.44
CA GLU A 218 -5.96 -24.57 2.48
C GLU A 218 -6.47 -24.05 3.83
N ASP A 219 -5.87 -24.49 4.95
CA ASP A 219 -6.23 -24.03 6.30
C ASP A 219 -6.02 -22.52 6.47
N GLU A 220 -4.96 -21.96 5.87
CA GLU A 220 -4.71 -20.51 5.90
C GLU A 220 -5.70 -19.76 5.02
N ALA A 221 -6.04 -20.31 3.85
CA ALA A 221 -7.04 -19.74 2.96
C ALA A 221 -8.44 -19.75 3.60
N GLU A 222 -8.80 -20.80 4.33
CA GLU A 222 -10.06 -20.90 5.08
C GLU A 222 -10.12 -19.87 6.21
N LYS A 223 -9.07 -19.79 7.04
CA LYS A 223 -8.99 -18.76 8.10
C LYS A 223 -9.09 -17.34 7.55
N LEU A 224 -8.44 -17.07 6.42
CA LEU A 224 -8.52 -15.76 5.77
C LEU A 224 -9.93 -15.48 5.21
N ALA A 225 -10.58 -16.49 4.65
CA ALA A 225 -11.95 -16.40 4.14
C ALA A 225 -12.93 -16.06 5.26
N ASP A 226 -12.79 -16.72 6.42
CA ASP A 226 -13.59 -16.46 7.62
C ASP A 226 -13.33 -15.05 8.18
N GLU A 227 -12.06 -14.63 8.27
CA GLU A 227 -11.67 -13.30 8.76
C GLU A 227 -12.27 -12.16 7.91
N ILE A 228 -12.36 -12.36 6.59
CA ILE A 228 -12.85 -11.35 5.64
C ILE A 228 -14.36 -11.50 5.38
N GLY A 229 -14.97 -12.62 5.77
CA GLY A 229 -16.38 -12.90 5.55
C GLY A 229 -16.73 -13.19 4.09
N ILE A 230 -15.87 -13.93 3.38
CA ILE A 230 -16.10 -14.33 1.98
C ILE A 230 -16.01 -15.85 1.82
N PRO A 231 -16.60 -16.44 0.77
CA PRO A 231 -16.44 -17.86 0.49
C PRO A 231 -14.97 -18.23 0.19
N ARG A 232 -14.45 -19.29 0.84
CA ARG A 232 -13.10 -19.83 0.63
C ARG A 232 -12.75 -20.02 -0.86
N ASN A 233 -13.69 -20.50 -1.66
CA ASN A 233 -13.44 -20.74 -3.08
C ASN A 233 -13.11 -19.47 -3.88
N LYS A 234 -13.40 -18.27 -3.37
CA LYS A 234 -12.94 -17.00 -3.97
C LYS A 234 -11.44 -16.78 -3.77
N ILE A 235 -10.84 -17.44 -2.78
CA ILE A 235 -9.41 -17.37 -2.46
C ILE A 235 -8.65 -18.53 -3.12
N SER A 236 -8.98 -19.78 -2.82
CA SER A 236 -8.19 -20.95 -3.23
C SER A 236 -8.78 -21.75 -4.40
N GLY A 237 -9.99 -21.44 -4.86
CA GLY A 237 -10.69 -22.25 -5.88
C GLY A 237 -11.37 -23.50 -5.31
N ASN A 238 -11.95 -24.32 -6.20
CA ASN A 238 -12.72 -25.53 -5.84
C ASN A 238 -11.93 -26.84 -5.96
N SER A 239 -10.73 -26.81 -6.54
CA SER A 239 -9.96 -28.03 -6.85
C SER A 239 -8.88 -28.24 -5.80
N SER A 240 -8.88 -29.42 -5.17
CA SER A 240 -7.80 -29.96 -4.32
C SER A 240 -6.52 -30.28 -5.10
N ASP A 241 -6.60 -30.20 -6.43
CA ASP A 241 -5.58 -30.69 -7.33
C ASP A 241 -4.82 -29.50 -7.90
N TYR A 242 -3.50 -29.59 -7.83
CA TYR A 242 -2.49 -28.61 -8.23
C TYR A 242 -2.13 -27.55 -7.18
N VAL A 243 -1.57 -27.99 -6.06
CA VAL A 243 -0.50 -27.21 -5.39
C VAL A 243 0.68 -27.17 -6.36
N PHE A 244 0.73 -26.16 -7.22
CA PHE A 244 1.96 -25.90 -7.96
C PHE A 244 3.04 -25.52 -6.94
N PRO A 245 4.27 -26.05 -7.04
CA PRO A 245 5.36 -25.57 -6.21
C PRO A 245 5.47 -24.05 -6.41
N ASN A 246 5.48 -23.28 -5.32
CA ASN A 246 5.50 -21.80 -5.31
C ASN A 246 6.21 -21.24 -6.54
N CYS A 247 5.42 -20.80 -7.53
CA CYS A 247 5.96 -20.34 -8.79
C CYS A 247 6.83 -19.09 -8.60
N PHE A 248 6.67 -18.36 -7.48
CA PHE A 248 7.40 -17.14 -7.16
C PHE A 248 7.91 -17.15 -5.72
N GLU A 249 9.04 -16.49 -5.50
CA GLU A 249 9.49 -16.08 -4.17
C GLU A 249 9.12 -14.61 -3.95
N LEU A 250 8.29 -14.31 -2.95
CA LEU A 250 7.95 -12.93 -2.57
C LEU A 250 8.86 -12.42 -1.45
N SER A 251 9.42 -11.22 -1.60
CA SER A 251 10.41 -10.68 -0.66
C SER A 251 10.08 -9.26 -0.17
N ASN A 252 9.95 -9.12 1.15
CA ASN A 252 9.89 -7.85 1.89
C ASN A 252 11.21 -7.51 2.61
N LYS A 253 12.33 -8.18 2.27
CA LYS A 253 13.62 -8.05 2.97
C LYS A 253 14.09 -6.60 3.15
N LYS A 254 13.82 -5.72 2.16
CA LYS A 254 14.16 -4.30 2.24
C LYS A 254 13.46 -3.60 3.42
N LEU A 255 12.17 -3.86 3.62
CA LEU A 255 11.42 -3.29 4.74
C LEU A 255 11.85 -3.91 6.07
N ALA A 256 12.02 -5.23 6.12
CA ALA A 256 12.46 -5.93 7.33
C ALA A 256 13.82 -5.40 7.83
N ASN A 257 14.77 -5.15 6.91
CA ASN A 257 16.06 -4.56 7.22
C ASN A 257 15.94 -3.12 7.74
N LEU A 258 15.02 -2.32 7.18
CA LEU A 258 14.78 -0.95 7.64
C LEU A 258 14.26 -0.94 9.07
N VAL A 259 13.18 -1.67 9.33
CA VAL A 259 12.53 -1.74 10.65
C VAL A 259 13.49 -2.29 11.71
N SER A 260 14.29 -3.31 11.37
CA SER A 260 15.29 -3.87 12.29
C SER A 260 16.38 -2.87 12.67
N ARG A 261 16.78 -1.97 11.76
CA ARG A 261 17.75 -0.91 12.03
C ARG A 261 17.16 0.18 12.91
N THR A 262 15.91 0.58 12.65
CA THR A 262 15.19 1.58 13.46
C THR A 262 15.08 1.11 14.91
N LEU A 263 14.69 -0.16 15.14
CA LEU A 263 14.63 -0.74 16.48
C LEU A 263 15.98 -0.68 17.21
N ARG A 264 17.07 -1.06 16.55
CA ARG A 264 18.42 -1.00 17.15
C ARG A 264 18.85 0.42 17.50
N SER A 265 18.46 1.42 16.70
CA SER A 265 18.74 2.83 17.01
C SER A 265 18.00 3.29 18.26
N CYS A 266 16.73 2.90 18.42
CA CYS A 266 15.93 3.28 19.60
C CYS A 266 16.41 2.63 20.91
N TYR A 267 16.99 1.42 20.85
CA TYR A 267 17.53 0.73 22.03
C TYR A 267 19.01 1.04 22.32
N GLY A 268 19.72 1.71 21.40
CA GLY A 268 21.13 2.09 21.56
C GLY A 268 21.35 3.47 22.19
N GLU A 269 20.28 4.22 22.45
CA GLU A 269 20.30 5.55 23.07
C GLU A 269 19.78 5.54 24.53
N SER A 270 19.98 4.43 25.25
CA SER A 270 19.64 4.29 26.69
C SER A 270 20.87 4.39 27.59
#